data_AF-A0A521YI20-F1
#
_entry.id   AF-A0A521YI20-F1
#
_cell.length_a   1.000
_cell.length_b   1.000
_cell.length_c   1.000
_cell.angle_alpha   90.00
_cell.angle_beta   90.00
_cell.angle_gamma   90.00
#
_symmetry.space_group_name_H-M   'P 1'
#
loop_
_entity.id
_entity.type
_entity.pdbx_description
1 polymer ?
#
loop_
_entity_poly.entity_id
_entity_poly.type
_entity_poly.pdbx_seq_one_letter_code
_entity_poly.pdbx_strand_id
1 'polypeptide(L)' 'MPTVHAKTLQRAAEIVGGEQQLALHLKVTPSHLALWIQGIEQPPGDIFLKAVDLVVDNDVLSKLPSAARLPAEDNSP' A
#
# COMPACT_ATOMS: atom_id res chain seq x y z
N MET A 1 -16.72 -12.99 4.36
CA MET A 1 -16.51 -11.53 4.25
C MET A 1 -15.01 -11.28 4.25
N PRO A 2 -14.45 -10.44 3.36
CA PRO A 2 -13.02 -10.18 3.33
C PRO A 2 -12.56 -9.51 4.63
N THR A 3 -11.55 -10.07 5.29
CA THR A 3 -10.98 -9.56 6.54
C THR A 3 -10.20 -8.26 6.30
N VAL A 4 -9.92 -7.50 7.37
CA VAL A 4 -9.03 -6.32 7.28
C VAL A 4 -7.68 -6.71 6.68
N HIS A 5 -7.11 -7.84 7.09
CA HIS A 5 -5.84 -8.34 6.56
C HIS A 5 -5.89 -8.58 5.05
N ALA A 6 -6.93 -9.28 4.57
CA ALA A 6 -7.12 -9.52 3.14
C ALA A 6 -7.24 -8.22 2.34
N LYS A 7 -8.04 -7.25 2.84
CA LYS A 7 -8.23 -5.95 2.18
C LYS A 7 -6.93 -5.13 2.14
N THR A 8 -6.16 -5.10 3.22
CA THR A 8 -4.88 -4.39 3.27
C THR A 8 -3.88 -5.01 2.31
N LEU A 9 -3.75 -6.34 2.28
CA LEU A 9 -2.84 -7.03 1.37
C LEU A 9 -3.23 -6.83 -0.09
N GLN A 10 -4.54 -6.89 -0.41
CA GLN A 10 -5.03 -6.59 -1.75
C GLN A 10 -4.67 -5.15 -2.16
N ARG A 11 -4.86 -4.18 -1.26
CA ARG A 11 -4.54 -2.78 -1.52
C ARG A 11 -3.03 -2.56 -1.69
N ALA A 12 -2.22 -3.18 -0.83
CA ALA A 12 -0.77 -3.13 -0.96
C ALA A 12 -0.32 -3.72 -2.31
N ALA A 13 -0.96 -4.80 -2.77
CA ALA A 13 -0.68 -5.40 -4.07
C ALA A 13 -1.02 -4.44 -5.21
N GLU A 14 -2.15 -3.75 -5.17
CA GLU A 14 -2.50 -2.72 -6.16
C GLU A 14 -1.45 -1.60 -6.22
N ILE A 15 -0.95 -1.14 -5.06
CA ILE A 15 0.03 -0.05 -4.97
C ILE A 15 1.37 -0.43 -5.59
N VAL A 16 1.87 -1.64 -5.32
CA VAL A 16 3.18 -2.09 -5.82
C VAL A 16 3.14 -2.67 -7.24
N GLY A 17 1.96 -2.79 -7.86
CA GLY A 17 1.78 -3.27 -9.23
C GLY A 17 1.41 -4.75 -9.37
N GLY A 18 0.93 -5.38 -8.31
CA GLY A 18 0.29 -6.71 -8.31
C GLY A 18 0.76 -7.62 -7.18
N GLU A 19 0.11 -8.78 -7.04
CA GLU A 19 0.39 -9.77 -5.99
C GLU A 19 1.82 -10.32 -6.07
N GLN A 20 2.33 -10.60 -7.28
CA GLN A 20 3.71 -11.08 -7.43
C GLN A 20 4.74 -10.04 -6.96
N GLN A 21 4.53 -8.76 -7.27
CA GLN A 21 5.43 -7.69 -6.82
C GLN A 21 5.36 -7.51 -5.31
N LEU A 22 4.16 -7.61 -4.72
CA LEU A 22 4.01 -7.58 -3.27
C LEU A 22 4.70 -8.76 -2.59
N ALA A 23 4.59 -9.97 -3.15
CA ALA A 23 5.25 -11.15 -2.61
C ALA A 23 6.77 -10.98 -2.58
N LEU A 24 7.36 -10.43 -3.66
CA LEU A 24 8.78 -10.11 -3.73
C LEU A 24 9.16 -9.02 -2.71
N HIS A 25 8.34 -7.99 -2.57
CA HIS A 25 8.59 -6.89 -1.64
C HIS A 25 8.56 -7.34 -0.18
N LEU A 26 7.57 -8.16 0.18
CA LEU A 26 7.41 -8.75 1.51
C LEU A 26 8.34 -9.94 1.75
N LYS A 27 9.05 -10.42 0.72
CA LYS A 27 9.92 -11.61 0.73
C LYS A 27 9.19 -12.88 1.17
N VAL A 28 7.97 -13.04 0.67
CA VAL A 28 7.10 -14.20 0.96
C VAL A 28 6.79 -14.97 -0.32
N THR A 29 6.38 -16.22 -0.18
CA THR A 29 5.95 -17.04 -1.31
C THR A 29 4.62 -16.51 -1.86
N PRO A 30 4.48 -16.32 -3.20
CA PRO A 30 3.23 -15.85 -3.81
C PRO A 30 2.01 -16.69 -3.45
N SER A 31 2.19 -18.02 -3.31
CA SER A 31 1.12 -18.93 -2.90
C SER A 31 0.58 -18.62 -1.50
N HIS A 32 1.46 -18.33 -0.53
CA HIS A 32 1.02 -17.94 0.82
C HIS A 32 0.31 -16.58 0.80
N LEU A 33 0.84 -15.62 0.03
CA LEU A 33 0.21 -14.32 -0.11
C LEU A 33 -1.21 -14.43 -0.69
N ALA A 34 -1.41 -15.28 -1.70
CA ALA A 34 -2.72 -15.54 -2.28
C ALA A 34 -3.70 -16.15 -1.25
N LEU A 35 -3.24 -17.04 -0.37
CA LEU A 35 -4.07 -17.61 0.70
C LEU A 35 -4.49 -16.54 1.72
N TRP A 36 -3.61 -15.60 2.06
CA TRP A 36 -3.90 -14.50 2.96
C TRP A 36 -4.88 -13.49 2.35
N ILE A 37 -4.73 -13.17 1.06
CA ILE A 37 -5.64 -12.30 0.31
C ILE A 37 -7.03 -12.95 0.18
N GLN A 38 -7.10 -14.26 -0.03
CA GLN A 38 -8.37 -15.00 -0.04
C GLN A 38 -9.00 -15.15 1.36
N GLY A 39 -8.26 -14.81 2.43
CA GLY A 39 -8.69 -14.96 3.81
C GLY A 39 -8.75 -16.41 4.28
N ILE A 40 -8.09 -17.33 3.57
CA ILE A 40 -7.98 -18.76 3.93
C ILE A 40 -7.02 -18.93 5.10
N GLU A 41 -5.93 -18.17 5.08
CA GLU A 41 -4.92 -18.13 6.15
C GLU A 41 -4.74 -16.73 6.70
N GLN A 42 -4.17 -16.65 7.90
CA GLN A 42 -3.79 -15.39 8.52
C GLN A 42 -2.32 -15.09 8.22
N PRO A 43 -2.00 -13.88 7.72
CA PRO A 43 -0.61 -13.49 7.54
C PRO A 43 0.09 -13.36 8.90
N PRO A 44 1.40 -13.64 8.97
CA PRO A 44 2.22 -13.26 10.12
C PRO A 44 2.09 -11.76 10.42
N GLY A 45 2.11 -11.39 11.70
CA GLY A 45 1.87 -10.00 12.13
C GLY A 45 2.90 -9.00 11.57
N ASP A 46 4.16 -9.39 11.48
CA ASP A 46 5.23 -8.58 10.88
C ASP A 46 5.03 -8.33 9.38
N ILE A 47 4.53 -9.34 8.65
CA ILE A 47 4.20 -9.22 7.24
C ILE A 47 3.00 -8.30 7.03
N PHE A 48 1.97 -8.45 7.87
CA PHE A 48 0.81 -7.56 7.83
C PHE A 48 1.20 -6.11 8.09
N LEU A 49 2.04 -5.83 9.10
CA LEU A 49 2.51 -4.48 9.39
C LEU A 49 3.28 -3.87 8.21
N LYS A 50 4.18 -4.63 7.55
CA LYS A 50 4.86 -4.15 6.33
C LYS A 50 3.89 -3.79 5.20
N ALA A 51 2.82 -4.57 5.04
CA ALA A 51 1.78 -4.25 4.06
C ALA A 51 0.97 -3.01 4.45
N VAL A 52 0.71 -2.80 5.76
CA VAL A 52 0.10 -1.58 6.27
C VAL A 52 0.98 -0.37 5.96
N ASP A 53 2.28 -0.46 6.22
CA ASP A 53 3.23 0.63 5.96
C ASP A 53 3.17 1.07 4.49
N LEU A 54 3.17 0.12 3.54
CA LEU A 54 3.01 0.41 2.10
C LEU A 54 1.71 1.16 1.77
N VAL A 55 0.61 0.78 2.41
CA VAL A 55 -0.69 1.41 2.18
C VAL A 55 -0.73 2.82 2.77
N VAL A 56 -0.17 3.00 3.97
CA VAL A 56 -0.12 4.30 4.65
C VAL A 56 0.79 5.28 3.91
N ASP A 57 1.97 4.84 3.48
CA ASP A 57 2.92 5.68 2.72
C ASP A 57 2.30 6.21 1.42
N ASN A 58 1.55 5.35 0.71
CA ASN A 58 0.82 5.77 -0.49
C ASN A 58 -0.32 6.75 -0.18
N ASP A 59 -1.06 6.54 0.91
CA ASP A 59 -2.18 7.41 1.29
C ASP A 59 -1.70 8.81 1.71
N VAL A 60 -0.57 8.88 2.45
CA VAL A 60 0.08 10.14 2.83
C VAL A 60 0.56 10.90 1.59
N LEU A 61 1.19 10.23 0.63
CA LEU A 61 1.61 10.84 -0.63
C LEU A 61 0.43 11.38 -1.44
N SER A 62 -0.71 10.67 -1.43
CA SER A 62 -1.92 11.06 -2.16
C SER A 62 -2.66 12.25 -1.54
N LYS A 63 -2.48 12.50 -0.24
CA LYS A 63 -3.16 13.57 0.52
C LYS A 63 -2.34 14.86 0.66
N LEU A 64 -1.10 14.90 0.18
CA LEU A 64 -0.36 16.15 0.13
C LEU A 64 -1.07 17.14 -0.82
N PRO A 65 -1.46 18.34 -0.34
CA PRO A 65 -2.09 19.33 -1.21
C PRO A 65 -1.10 19.71 -2.31
N SER A 66 -1.55 19.62 -3.56
CA SER A 66 -0.89 20.14 -4.77
C SER A 66 -0.86 21.68 -4.77
N ALA A 67 -0.36 22.27 -3.68
CA ALA A 67 -0.35 23.71 -3.40
C ALA A 67 1.07 24.26 -3.17
N ALA A 68 2.11 23.43 -3.31
CA ALA A 68 3.50 23.89 -3.34
C ALA A 68 3.96 24.38 -4.73
N ARG A 69 3.03 24.62 -5.67
CA ARG A 69 3.31 25.51 -6.81
C ARG A 69 3.07 26.94 -6.32
N LEU A 70 4.15 27.57 -5.85
CA LEU A 70 4.20 28.98 -5.48
C LEU A 70 3.48 29.82 -6.55
N PRO A 71 2.54 30.70 -6.19
CA PRO A 71 2.18 31.78 -7.08
C PRO A 71 3.44 32.62 -7.27
N ALA A 72 3.78 32.93 -8.52
CA ALA A 72 4.75 33.96 -8.82
C ALA A 72 4.19 35.27 -8.22
N GLU A 73 4.68 35.64 -7.04
CA GLU A 73 4.67 37.00 -6.56
C GLU A 73 5.58 37.80 -7.49
N ASP A 74 5.06 38.20 -8.65
CA ASP A 74 5.62 39.31 -9.42
C ASP A 74 4.64 40.49 -9.29
N ASN A 75 4.73 41.12 -8.13
CA ASN A 75 4.12 42.40 -7.85
C ASN A 75 4.99 43.47 -8.53
N SER A 76 4.58 43.93 -9.72
CA SER A 76 5.20 45.11 -10.36
C SER A 76 4.31 46.34 -10.16
N PRO A 77 4.90 47.50 -9.81
CA PRO A 77 4.20 48.73 -9.42
C PRO A 77 3.57 49.50 -10.59
#